data_AF-A0A0X2NN93-F1
#
_entry.id   AF-A0A0X2NN93-F1
#
_cell.length_a   1.000
_cell.length_b   1.000
_cell.length_c   1.000
_cell.angle_alpha   90.00
_cell.angle_beta   90.00
_cell.angle_gamma   90.00
#
_symmetry.space_group_name_H-M   'P 1'
#
loop_
_entity.id
_entity.type
_entity.pdbx_description
1 polymer ?
#
loop_
_entity_poly.entity_id
_entity_poly.type
_entity_poly.pdbx_seq_one_letter_code
_entity_poly.pdbx_strand_id
1 'polypeptide(L)'
;MTDAALDSADCRIGVRAGHSIIHVTVWHPQWGSAKTAALRAGLFGAAVSPDAASSAMSSGEDATPDPAVARQLLEDALGTASVATWIGSIEVTDHSPDRAVSMADLCGLVTRMASSAKDPDGHPTHTELRMEVDGADSTVRTIVPLAPTVAPGRDLHVAVTLHIDPFRSTELTGAQVRSTVLATEDALSATVRENRAGLLVAVVHQEGAGTGEPGAGLDGVGRQDAVTLHFYLGVGATGESAVDLDHVLNTLRATVSTWEIGEASLDDEADPTWSAVQRYRV
;
A
#
# COMPACT_ATOMS: atom_id res chain seq x y z
N MET A 1 -13.80 -37.22 -10.77
CA MET A 1 -13.72 -36.31 -11.94
C MET A 1 -12.71 -35.26 -11.57
N THR A 2 -11.51 -35.33 -12.13
CA THR A 2 -10.46 -34.32 -11.98
C THR A 2 -10.91 -33.09 -12.73
N ASP A 3 -11.34 -32.09 -11.97
CA ASP A 3 -11.49 -30.72 -12.45
C ASP A 3 -10.14 -30.35 -13.09
N ALA A 4 -10.14 -29.98 -14.38
CA ALA A 4 -8.91 -29.61 -15.05
C ALA A 4 -8.45 -28.29 -14.41
N ALA A 5 -7.49 -28.37 -13.49
CA ALA A 5 -7.00 -27.20 -12.77
C ALA A 5 -6.59 -26.13 -13.79
N LEU A 6 -7.16 -24.94 -13.65
CA LEU A 6 -6.83 -23.78 -14.47
C LEU A 6 -5.32 -23.49 -14.34
N ASP A 7 -4.63 -23.27 -15.45
CA ASP A 7 -3.20 -22.97 -15.43
C ASP A 7 -2.99 -21.44 -15.37
N SER A 8 -2.21 -20.98 -14.40
CA SER A 8 -1.88 -19.56 -14.28
C SER A 8 -1.09 -19.04 -15.48
N ALA A 9 -0.36 -19.90 -16.20
CA ALA A 9 0.39 -19.55 -17.41
C ALA A 9 -0.51 -19.11 -18.58
N ASP A 10 -1.76 -19.58 -18.61
CA ASP A 10 -2.73 -19.27 -19.65
C ASP A 10 -3.46 -17.94 -19.42
N CYS A 11 -3.30 -17.34 -18.23
CA CYS A 11 -3.94 -16.08 -17.86
C CYS A 11 -3.45 -14.90 -18.73
N ARG A 12 -4.38 -13.99 -19.04
CA ARG A 12 -4.10 -12.66 -19.58
C ARG A 12 -4.47 -11.61 -18.55
N ILE A 13 -3.53 -10.73 -18.25
CA ILE A 13 -3.64 -9.80 -17.14
C ILE A 13 -3.62 -8.37 -17.66
N GLY A 14 -4.73 -7.67 -17.49
CA GLY A 14 -4.78 -6.22 -17.58
C GLY A 14 -4.10 -5.63 -16.36
N VAL A 15 -3.11 -4.77 -16.57
CA VAL A 15 -2.33 -4.14 -15.51
C VAL A 15 -2.59 -2.65 -15.50
N ARG A 16 -3.12 -2.13 -14.39
CA ARG A 16 -3.19 -0.70 -14.11
C ARG A 16 -2.24 -0.41 -12.96
N ALA A 17 -1.08 0.16 -13.28
CA ALA A 17 -0.09 0.56 -12.28
C ALA A 17 -0.63 1.75 -11.47
N GLY A 18 -0.68 1.57 -10.15
CA GLY A 18 -0.64 2.66 -9.18
C GLY A 18 0.80 3.09 -8.92
N HIS A 19 0.99 4.01 -7.98
CA HIS A 19 2.32 4.56 -7.67
C HIS A 19 3.19 3.57 -6.87
N SER A 20 2.56 2.81 -5.97
CA SER A 20 3.18 1.88 -5.01
C SER A 20 2.58 0.46 -5.09
N ILE A 21 1.48 0.29 -5.83
CA ILE A 21 0.77 -1.00 -6.02
C ILE A 21 0.30 -1.19 -7.44
N ILE A 22 -0.11 -2.42 -7.77
CA ILE A 22 -0.70 -2.76 -9.06
C ILE A 22 -2.15 -3.22 -8.86
N HIS A 23 -3.05 -2.69 -9.69
CA HIS A 23 -4.39 -3.23 -9.85
C HIS A 23 -4.42 -4.14 -11.07
N VAL A 24 -5.03 -5.31 -10.92
CA VAL A 24 -5.05 -6.33 -11.98
C VAL A 24 -6.47 -6.70 -12.36
N THR A 25 -6.70 -6.84 -13.66
CA THR A 25 -7.89 -7.45 -14.22
C THR A 25 -7.48 -8.77 -14.87
N VAL A 26 -7.97 -9.89 -14.35
CA VAL A 26 -7.56 -11.23 -14.78
C VAL A 26 -8.61 -11.81 -15.73
N TRP A 27 -8.12 -12.42 -16.80
CA TRP A 27 -8.90 -13.27 -17.69
C TRP A 27 -8.18 -14.60 -17.89
N HIS A 28 -8.93 -15.70 -17.91
CA HIS A 28 -8.42 -17.01 -18.26
C HIS A 28 -9.14 -17.49 -19.53
N PRO A 29 -8.47 -18.18 -20.47
CA PRO A 29 -9.09 -18.67 -21.69
C PRO A 29 -10.16 -19.73 -21.44
N GLN A 30 -10.31 -20.29 -20.25
CA GLN A 30 -11.46 -21.14 -19.91
C GLN A 30 -12.64 -20.35 -19.31
N TRP A 31 -12.48 -19.05 -19.06
CA TRP A 31 -13.54 -18.15 -18.64
C TRP A 31 -14.28 -17.53 -19.83
N GLY A 32 -15.58 -17.33 -19.66
CA GLY A 32 -16.43 -16.61 -20.60
C GLY A 32 -17.45 -17.48 -21.31
N SER A 33 -18.47 -16.81 -21.86
CA SER A 33 -19.65 -17.45 -22.48
C SER A 33 -19.33 -18.31 -23.72
N ALA A 34 -20.28 -19.16 -24.10
CA ALA A 34 -20.31 -19.89 -25.37
C ALA A 34 -19.95 -19.04 -26.63
N LYS A 35 -20.24 -17.72 -26.63
CA LYS A 35 -19.89 -16.80 -27.73
C LYS A 35 -18.38 -16.53 -27.80
N THR A 36 -17.72 -16.45 -26.65
CA THR A 36 -16.27 -16.32 -26.51
C THR A 36 -15.56 -17.66 -26.76
N ALA A 37 -16.23 -18.79 -26.51
CA ALA A 37 -15.72 -20.13 -26.87
C ALA A 37 -15.59 -20.32 -28.40
N ALA A 38 -16.57 -19.85 -29.18
CA ALA A 38 -16.52 -19.91 -30.65
C ALA A 38 -15.37 -19.06 -31.24
N LEU A 39 -15.09 -17.89 -30.64
CA LEU A 39 -13.94 -17.06 -31.01
C LEU A 39 -12.61 -17.73 -30.62
N ARG A 40 -12.52 -18.40 -29.46
CA ARG A 40 -11.34 -19.18 -29.03
C ARG A 40 -10.99 -20.30 -30.00
N ALA A 41 -11.99 -21.06 -30.46
CA ALA A 41 -11.79 -22.14 -31.43
C ALA A 41 -11.24 -21.63 -32.78
N GLY A 42 -11.60 -20.40 -33.17
CA GLY A 42 -11.10 -19.75 -34.39
C GLY A 42 -9.73 -19.08 -34.25
N LEU A 43 -9.38 -18.55 -33.07
CA LEU A 43 -8.14 -17.77 -32.87
C LEU A 43 -6.91 -18.63 -32.50
N PHE A 44 -7.11 -19.73 -31.76
CA PHE A 44 -6.02 -20.57 -31.24
C PHE A 44 -5.78 -21.85 -32.03
N GLY A 45 -6.43 -22.00 -33.19
CA GLY A 45 -6.10 -23.03 -34.17
C GLY A 45 -6.24 -24.45 -33.63
N ALA A 46 -7.47 -24.90 -33.40
CA ALA A 46 -7.71 -26.33 -33.50
C ALA A 46 -7.56 -26.70 -34.97
N ALA A 47 -6.42 -27.28 -35.35
CA ALA A 47 -6.31 -28.08 -36.56
C ALA A 47 -7.22 -29.30 -36.40
N VAL A 48 -8.53 -29.10 -36.59
CA VAL A 48 -9.50 -30.19 -36.64
C VAL A 48 -9.31 -30.82 -38.02
N SER A 49 -8.53 -31.90 -38.06
CA SER A 49 -8.61 -32.85 -39.17
C SER A 49 -10.08 -33.24 -39.36
N PRO A 50 -10.60 -33.26 -40.60
CA PRO A 50 -12.03 -33.41 -40.88
C PRO A 50 -12.66 -34.76 -40.45
N ASP A 51 -11.89 -35.68 -39.87
CA ASP A 51 -12.35 -37.02 -39.52
C ASP A 51 -12.69 -37.22 -38.03
N ALA A 52 -12.60 -36.18 -37.18
CA ALA A 52 -12.92 -36.27 -35.74
C ALA A 52 -14.32 -35.73 -35.36
N ALA A 53 -15.21 -35.55 -36.34
CA ALA A 53 -16.57 -35.06 -36.11
C ALA A 53 -17.53 -36.21 -35.70
N SER A 54 -17.41 -36.75 -34.48
CA SER A 54 -18.55 -37.43 -33.83
C SER A 54 -18.45 -37.71 -32.32
N SER A 55 -17.34 -37.42 -31.62
CA SER A 55 -17.22 -37.88 -30.21
C SER A 55 -16.67 -36.88 -29.19
N ALA A 56 -16.68 -35.57 -29.47
CA ALA A 56 -16.25 -34.54 -28.50
C ALA A 56 -17.33 -33.47 -28.26
N MET A 57 -18.55 -33.90 -27.97
CA MET A 57 -19.53 -33.05 -27.27
C MET A 57 -19.74 -33.65 -25.87
N SER A 58 -18.80 -33.37 -24.97
CA SER A 58 -19.08 -33.49 -23.54
C SER A 58 -18.29 -32.43 -22.79
N SER A 59 -19.05 -31.51 -22.20
CA SER A 59 -18.75 -30.83 -20.94
C SER A 59 -17.42 -30.06 -20.85
N GLY A 60 -17.29 -28.98 -21.63
CA GLY A 60 -16.53 -27.82 -21.17
C GLY A 60 -17.52 -26.90 -20.46
N GLU A 61 -17.70 -27.08 -19.16
CA GLU A 61 -18.49 -26.14 -18.35
C GLU A 61 -17.85 -24.74 -18.48
N ASP A 62 -18.62 -23.76 -18.94
CA ASP A 62 -18.19 -22.36 -18.98
C ASP A 62 -17.88 -21.94 -17.54
N ALA A 63 -16.60 -21.93 -17.17
CA ALA A 63 -16.19 -21.47 -15.85
C ALA A 63 -16.49 -19.97 -15.75
N THR A 64 -17.37 -19.60 -14.82
CA THR A 64 -17.72 -18.21 -14.58
C THR A 64 -16.49 -17.50 -14.01
N PRO A 65 -16.13 -16.29 -14.48
CA PRO A 65 -15.04 -15.52 -13.88
C PRO A 65 -15.27 -15.34 -12.39
N ASP A 66 -14.30 -15.73 -11.56
CA ASP A 66 -14.39 -15.68 -10.10
C ASP A 66 -13.13 -14.99 -9.52
N PRO A 67 -13.28 -13.87 -8.80
CA PRO A 67 -12.16 -13.19 -8.13
C PRO A 67 -11.38 -14.08 -7.15
N ALA A 68 -12.02 -15.06 -6.50
CA ALA A 68 -11.34 -15.97 -5.58
C ALA A 68 -10.39 -16.91 -6.34
N VAL A 69 -10.83 -17.45 -7.47
CA VAL A 69 -9.99 -18.26 -8.36
C VAL A 69 -8.88 -17.42 -8.98
N ALA A 70 -9.18 -16.20 -9.42
CA ALA A 70 -8.17 -15.27 -9.93
C ALA A 70 -7.09 -14.97 -8.90
N ARG A 71 -7.48 -14.76 -7.63
CA ARG A 71 -6.53 -14.61 -6.52
C ARG A 71 -5.68 -15.86 -6.35
N GLN A 72 -6.27 -17.05 -6.32
CA GLN A 72 -5.50 -18.30 -6.20
C GLN A 72 -4.47 -18.45 -7.32
N LEU A 73 -4.85 -18.18 -8.58
CA LEU A 73 -3.94 -18.25 -9.72
C LEU A 73 -2.78 -17.25 -9.61
N LEU A 74 -3.04 -16.05 -9.08
CA LEU A 74 -2.00 -15.06 -8.80
C LEU A 74 -1.09 -15.53 -7.65
N GLU A 75 -1.65 -16.06 -6.57
CA GLU A 75 -0.89 -16.55 -5.41
C GLU A 75 -0.01 -17.75 -5.77
N ASP A 76 -0.51 -18.66 -6.61
CA ASP A 76 0.27 -19.81 -7.11
C ASP A 76 1.46 -19.35 -7.98
N ALA A 77 1.31 -18.27 -8.75
CA ALA A 77 2.34 -17.76 -9.64
C ALA A 77 3.34 -16.81 -8.98
N LEU A 78 2.87 -15.92 -8.10
CA LEU A 78 3.66 -14.84 -7.50
C LEU A 78 4.08 -15.15 -6.05
N GLY A 79 3.39 -16.09 -5.40
CA GLY A 79 3.41 -16.33 -3.97
C GLY A 79 2.43 -15.43 -3.21
N THR A 80 1.77 -15.99 -2.19
CA THR A 80 0.78 -15.29 -1.35
C THR A 80 1.31 -13.98 -0.77
N ALA A 81 2.56 -13.96 -0.29
CA ALA A 81 3.17 -12.75 0.26
C ALA A 81 3.30 -11.64 -0.80
N SER A 82 3.71 -11.97 -2.02
CA SER A 82 3.85 -11.00 -3.11
C SER A 82 2.51 -10.41 -3.51
N VAL A 83 1.47 -11.26 -3.60
CA VAL A 83 0.11 -10.81 -3.90
C VAL A 83 -0.40 -9.85 -2.82
N ALA A 84 -0.30 -10.23 -1.55
CA ALA A 84 -0.71 -9.38 -0.43
C ALA A 84 0.05 -8.04 -0.39
N THR A 85 1.32 -8.05 -0.79
CA THR A 85 2.19 -6.86 -0.75
C THR A 85 1.91 -5.89 -1.90
N TRP A 86 1.86 -6.40 -3.13
CA TRP A 86 1.96 -5.57 -4.34
C TRP A 86 0.66 -5.43 -5.12
N ILE A 87 -0.28 -6.35 -4.91
CA ILE A 87 -1.56 -6.34 -5.63
C ILE A 87 -2.61 -5.62 -4.77
N GLY A 88 -3.25 -4.63 -5.36
CA GLY A 88 -4.29 -3.80 -4.74
C GLY A 88 -5.67 -4.43 -4.90
N SER A 89 -6.29 -4.18 -6.06
CA SER A 89 -7.55 -4.82 -6.45
C SER A 89 -7.30 -5.93 -7.48
N ILE A 90 -8.12 -6.98 -7.37
CA ILE A 90 -8.19 -8.08 -8.31
C ILE A 90 -9.60 -8.08 -8.87
N GLU A 91 -9.71 -7.73 -10.14
CA GLU A 91 -10.95 -7.81 -10.90
C GLU A 91 -10.88 -8.99 -11.88
N VAL A 92 -12.04 -9.48 -12.29
CA VAL A 92 -12.14 -10.53 -13.32
C VAL A 92 -13.00 -10.06 -14.46
N THR A 93 -12.74 -10.59 -15.65
CA THR A 93 -13.48 -10.26 -16.86
C THR A 93 -13.74 -11.53 -17.68
N ASP A 94 -14.75 -11.47 -18.56
CA ASP A 94 -15.16 -12.57 -19.44
C ASP A 94 -14.47 -12.53 -20.83
N HIS A 95 -13.68 -11.49 -21.08
CA HIS A 95 -12.90 -11.29 -22.31
C HIS A 95 -11.47 -10.84 -21.98
N SER A 96 -10.51 -11.16 -22.85
CA SER A 96 -9.12 -10.73 -22.65
C SER A 96 -9.02 -9.20 -22.56
N PRO A 97 -8.36 -8.64 -21.53
CA PRO A 97 -8.10 -7.20 -21.45
C PRO A 97 -7.27 -6.69 -22.62
N ASP A 98 -7.47 -5.43 -22.99
CA ASP A 98 -6.63 -4.75 -23.96
C ASP A 98 -5.19 -4.62 -23.43
N ARG A 99 -4.20 -4.91 -24.30
CA ARG A 99 -2.77 -4.88 -23.94
C ARG A 99 -2.41 -5.77 -22.74
N ALA A 100 -3.14 -6.87 -22.55
CA ALA A 100 -2.87 -7.79 -21.47
C ALA A 100 -1.44 -8.37 -21.54
N VAL A 101 -0.82 -8.51 -20.38
CA VAL A 101 0.48 -9.15 -20.21
C VAL A 101 0.31 -10.60 -19.78
N SER A 102 1.37 -11.41 -19.93
CA SER A 102 1.39 -12.77 -19.38
C SER A 102 1.60 -12.76 -17.86
N MET A 103 1.29 -13.88 -17.20
CA MET A 103 1.62 -14.06 -15.78
C MET A 103 3.13 -13.96 -15.50
N ALA A 104 3.97 -14.43 -16.43
CA ALA A 104 5.42 -14.31 -16.34
C ALA A 104 5.89 -12.85 -16.39
N ASP A 105 5.28 -12.03 -17.26
CA ASP A 105 5.59 -10.60 -17.34
C ASP A 105 5.15 -9.85 -16.08
N LEU A 106 4.00 -10.20 -15.50
CA LEU A 106 3.56 -9.67 -14.20
C LEU A 106 4.56 -10.03 -13.09
N CYS A 107 5.02 -11.28 -13.03
CA CYS A 107 6.04 -11.71 -12.07
C CYS A 107 7.34 -10.91 -12.24
N GLY A 108 7.78 -10.70 -13.48
CA GLY A 108 8.93 -9.83 -13.79
C GLY A 108 8.72 -8.38 -13.35
N LEU A 109 7.52 -7.83 -13.51
CA LEU A 109 7.16 -6.49 -13.05
C LEU A 109 7.22 -6.37 -11.52
N VAL A 110 6.56 -7.28 -10.80
CA VAL A 110 6.55 -7.29 -9.32
C VAL A 110 7.97 -7.45 -8.76
N THR A 111 8.79 -8.32 -9.36
CA THR A 111 10.19 -8.49 -8.95
C THR A 111 11.01 -7.20 -9.13
N ARG A 112 10.80 -6.47 -10.25
CA ARG A 112 11.44 -5.17 -10.47
C ARG A 112 11.00 -4.13 -9.44
N MET A 113 9.68 -4.03 -9.18
CA MET A 113 9.15 -3.11 -8.16
C MET A 113 9.73 -3.41 -6.79
N ALA A 114 9.75 -4.69 -6.37
CA ALA A 114 10.32 -5.11 -5.10
C ALA A 114 11.82 -4.80 -4.97
N SER A 115 12.55 -4.87 -6.09
CA SER A 115 13.98 -4.54 -6.11
C SER A 115 14.22 -3.02 -6.06
N SER A 116 13.38 -2.22 -6.72
CA SER A 116 13.47 -0.75 -6.69
C SER A 116 12.97 -0.11 -5.40
N ALA A 117 12.18 -0.85 -4.63
CA ALA A 117 11.57 -0.38 -3.39
C ALA A 117 12.48 -0.53 -2.17
N LYS A 118 13.75 -0.90 -2.36
CA LYS A 118 14.74 -0.99 -1.30
C LYS A 118 15.88 -0.02 -1.57
N ASP A 119 16.35 0.62 -0.50
CA ASP A 119 17.56 1.43 -0.53
C ASP A 119 18.82 0.51 -0.53
N PRO A 120 20.03 1.09 -0.66
CA PRO A 120 21.27 0.31 -0.63
C PRO A 120 21.49 -0.51 0.66
N ASP A 121 20.87 -0.12 1.76
CA ASP A 121 20.96 -0.78 3.06
C ASP A 121 19.87 -1.87 3.23
N GLY A 122 18.97 -2.00 2.25
CA GLY A 122 17.91 -3.00 2.21
C GLY A 122 16.62 -2.59 2.92
N HIS A 123 16.52 -1.34 3.37
CA HIS A 123 15.31 -0.79 3.97
C HIS A 123 14.30 -0.35 2.90
N PRO A 124 12.99 -0.37 3.19
CA PRO A 124 11.98 0.16 2.28
C PRO A 124 12.26 1.63 1.95
N THR A 125 12.21 1.98 0.67
CA THR A 125 12.35 3.37 0.25
C THR A 125 11.10 4.16 0.57
N HIS A 126 11.26 5.46 0.85
CA HIS A 126 10.13 6.37 0.96
C HIS A 126 9.82 7.03 -0.38
N THR A 127 8.54 7.27 -0.62
CA THR A 127 8.04 8.08 -1.72
C THR A 127 7.18 9.21 -1.19
N GLU A 128 7.07 10.30 -1.95
CA GLU A 128 6.23 11.44 -1.64
C GLU A 128 5.01 11.45 -2.54
N LEU A 129 3.83 11.63 -1.93
CA LEU A 129 2.53 11.68 -2.57
C LEU A 129 1.89 13.02 -2.23
N ARG A 130 1.20 13.61 -3.20
CA ARG A 130 0.28 14.74 -2.96
C ARG A 130 -1.14 14.25 -3.12
N MET A 131 -1.93 14.38 -2.08
CA MET A 131 -3.30 13.89 -2.05
C MET A 131 -4.14 14.68 -1.04
N GLU A 132 -5.45 14.58 -1.16
CA GLU A 132 -6.37 15.08 -0.15
C GLU A 132 -6.48 14.05 1.00
N VAL A 133 -6.32 14.51 2.24
CA VAL A 133 -6.49 13.71 3.46
C VAL A 133 -7.48 14.46 4.34
N ASP A 134 -8.59 13.78 4.69
CA ASP A 134 -9.63 14.34 5.57
C ASP A 134 -10.17 15.71 5.10
N GLY A 135 -10.25 15.91 3.78
CA GLY A 135 -10.75 17.12 3.13
C GLY A 135 -9.72 18.24 2.96
N ALA A 136 -8.44 17.98 3.22
CA ALA A 136 -7.36 18.95 3.12
C ALA A 136 -6.21 18.46 2.24
N ASP A 137 -5.64 19.36 1.44
CA ASP A 137 -4.44 19.07 0.66
C ASP A 137 -3.29 18.68 1.59
N SER A 138 -2.63 17.57 1.26
CA SER A 138 -1.62 16.97 2.11
C SER A 138 -0.45 16.44 1.29
N THR A 139 0.73 16.53 1.87
CA THR A 139 1.93 15.85 1.39
C THR A 139 2.19 14.64 2.30
N VAL A 140 2.15 13.44 1.72
CA VAL A 140 2.34 12.18 2.43
C VAL A 140 3.67 11.55 2.00
N ARG A 141 4.58 11.37 2.95
CA ARG A 141 5.82 10.59 2.74
C ARG A 141 5.62 9.20 3.31
N THR A 142 5.58 8.17 2.48
CA THR A 142 5.28 6.78 2.89
C THR A 142 6.34 5.81 2.38
N ILE A 143 6.53 4.68 3.08
CA ILE A 143 7.34 3.57 2.57
C ILE A 143 6.67 2.89 1.36
N VAL A 144 7.48 2.28 0.51
CA VAL A 144 7.03 1.45 -0.62
C VAL A 144 7.64 0.04 -0.47
N PRO A 145 6.84 -1.03 -0.56
CA PRO A 145 5.38 -1.03 -0.50
C PRO A 145 4.88 -0.76 0.93
N LEU A 146 3.73 -0.12 1.06
CA LEU A 146 3.06 0.06 2.35
C LEU A 146 2.19 -1.17 2.66
N ALA A 147 2.79 -2.18 3.30
CA ALA A 147 2.10 -3.44 3.63
C ALA A 147 2.72 -4.14 4.86
N PRO A 148 1.94 -4.87 5.69
CA PRO A 148 2.45 -5.59 6.86
C PRO A 148 3.55 -6.61 6.54
N THR A 149 3.52 -7.17 5.34
CA THR A 149 4.51 -8.12 4.83
C THR A 149 5.93 -7.57 4.77
N VAL A 150 6.12 -6.24 4.76
CA VAL A 150 7.45 -5.62 4.80
C VAL A 150 8.09 -5.66 6.19
N ALA A 151 7.27 -5.80 7.25
CA ALA A 151 7.74 -5.91 8.62
C ALA A 151 6.80 -6.79 9.46
N PRO A 152 6.82 -8.12 9.25
CA PRO A 152 5.95 -9.05 9.96
C PRO A 152 6.15 -8.99 11.48
N GLY A 153 5.04 -9.06 12.24
CA GLY A 153 5.03 -9.00 13.71
C GLY A 153 5.00 -7.57 14.29
N ARG A 154 4.92 -6.55 13.42
CA ARG A 154 4.74 -5.15 13.82
C ARG A 154 3.28 -4.77 13.71
N ASP A 155 2.54 -5.18 14.72
CA ASP A 155 1.09 -5.15 14.73
C ASP A 155 0.53 -4.05 15.65
N LEU A 156 1.39 -3.27 16.32
CA LEU A 156 0.97 -2.12 17.12
C LEU A 156 1.15 -0.84 16.29
N HIS A 157 0.04 -0.23 15.88
CA HIS A 157 0.04 1.08 15.25
C HIS A 157 0.17 2.16 16.32
N VAL A 158 1.03 3.14 16.06
CA VAL A 158 1.15 4.36 16.87
C VAL A 158 1.07 5.57 15.96
N ALA A 159 0.08 6.42 16.19
CA ALA A 159 -0.08 7.70 15.52
C ALA A 159 0.33 8.84 16.46
N VAL A 160 1.26 9.67 16.02
CA VAL A 160 1.64 10.91 16.71
C VAL A 160 1.20 12.09 15.89
N THR A 161 0.31 12.91 16.43
CA THR A 161 -0.21 14.11 15.74
C THR A 161 0.30 15.35 16.44
N LEU A 162 0.97 16.23 15.68
CA LEU A 162 1.48 17.52 16.12
C LEU A 162 0.68 18.62 15.43
N HIS A 163 -0.19 19.29 16.17
CA HIS A 163 -0.90 20.47 15.68
C HIS A 163 -0.04 21.71 15.88
N ILE A 164 0.02 22.54 14.84
CA ILE A 164 0.69 23.83 14.88
C ILE A 164 -0.38 24.89 15.14
N ASP A 165 -0.32 25.49 16.33
CA ASP A 165 -1.20 26.60 16.70
C ASP A 165 -0.56 27.92 16.23
N PRO A 166 -1.21 28.65 15.29
CA PRO A 166 -0.69 29.92 14.80
C PRO A 166 -0.58 30.98 15.92
N PHE A 167 -1.37 30.89 16.99
CA PHE A 167 -1.33 31.88 18.08
C PHE A 167 -0.16 31.65 19.03
N ARG A 168 0.18 30.39 19.31
CA ARG A 168 1.35 30.01 20.12
C ARG A 168 2.66 30.15 19.36
N SER A 169 2.60 30.15 18.03
CA SER A 169 3.76 30.34 17.15
C SER A 169 3.99 31.79 16.71
N THR A 170 3.23 32.76 17.24
CA THR A 170 3.29 34.18 16.80
C THR A 170 4.67 34.82 16.90
N GLU A 171 5.51 34.37 17.83
CA GLU A 171 6.88 34.87 18.02
C GLU A 171 7.92 34.14 17.14
N LEU A 172 7.51 33.09 16.43
CA LEU A 172 8.38 32.27 15.59
C LEU A 172 8.20 32.63 14.11
N THR A 173 9.31 32.66 13.38
CA THR A 173 9.27 32.66 11.92
C THR A 173 8.82 31.30 11.38
N GLY A 174 8.25 31.26 10.18
CA GLY A 174 7.89 30.00 9.53
C GLY A 174 9.08 29.03 9.36
N ALA A 175 10.30 29.54 9.23
CA ALA A 175 11.52 28.73 9.20
C ALA A 175 11.82 28.08 10.57
N GLN A 176 11.62 28.81 11.67
CA GLN A 176 11.77 28.26 13.03
C GLN A 176 10.70 27.21 13.32
N VAL A 177 9.44 27.46 12.96
CA VAL A 177 8.35 26.46 13.10
C VAL A 177 8.71 25.18 12.35
N ARG A 178 9.12 25.29 11.08
CA ARG A 178 9.54 24.14 10.27
C ARG A 178 10.73 23.41 10.87
N SER A 179 11.73 24.15 11.38
CA SER A 179 12.89 23.54 12.03
C SER A 179 12.51 22.78 13.28
N THR A 180 11.57 23.28 14.09
CA THR A 180 11.10 22.60 15.30
C THR A 180 10.33 21.33 14.93
N VAL A 181 9.43 21.40 13.96
CA VAL A 181 8.69 20.24 13.43
C VAL A 181 9.65 19.14 12.99
N LEU A 182 10.62 19.46 12.13
CA LEU A 182 11.59 18.49 11.63
C LEU A 182 12.46 17.90 12.74
N ALA A 183 12.85 18.71 13.74
CA ALA A 183 13.61 18.22 14.88
C ALA A 183 12.79 17.26 15.75
N THR A 184 11.50 17.53 15.95
CA THR A 184 10.60 16.63 16.68
C THR A 184 10.34 15.34 15.90
N GLU A 185 10.11 15.42 14.59
CA GLU A 185 9.98 14.24 13.72
C GLU A 185 11.21 13.33 13.79
N ASP A 186 12.41 13.92 13.71
CA ASP A 186 13.67 13.20 13.79
C ASP A 186 13.85 12.55 15.17
N ALA A 187 13.55 13.26 16.26
CA ALA A 187 13.63 12.71 17.62
C ALA A 187 12.68 11.52 17.85
N LEU A 188 11.43 11.61 17.35
CA LEU A 188 10.46 10.50 17.42
C LEU A 188 10.93 9.31 16.58
N SER A 189 11.43 9.58 15.38
CA SER A 189 11.96 8.55 14.47
C SER A 189 13.21 7.86 15.04
N ALA A 190 14.11 8.64 15.63
CA ALA A 190 15.31 8.15 16.31
C ALA A 190 14.94 7.25 17.50
N THR A 191 13.94 7.65 18.30
CA THR A 191 13.44 6.82 19.42
C THR A 191 13.04 5.42 18.95
N VAL A 192 12.26 5.31 17.88
CA VAL A 192 11.82 4.00 17.34
C VAL A 192 13.00 3.21 16.74
N ARG A 193 13.85 3.89 15.97
CA ARG A 193 15.00 3.29 15.27
C ARG A 193 16.06 2.76 16.24
N GLU A 194 16.44 3.55 17.24
CA GLU A 194 17.52 3.21 18.18
C GLU A 194 17.13 2.08 19.13
N ASN A 195 15.85 2.00 19.47
CA ASN A 195 15.29 0.88 20.23
C ASN A 195 14.95 -0.33 19.34
N ARG A 196 15.15 -0.25 18.02
CA ARG A 196 14.76 -1.27 17.03
C ARG A 196 13.31 -1.74 17.16
N ALA A 197 12.45 -0.82 17.61
CA ALA A 197 11.10 -1.17 18.05
C ALA A 197 10.09 -1.22 16.91
N GLY A 198 10.41 -0.62 15.76
CA GLY A 198 9.41 -0.39 14.72
C GLY A 198 9.93 0.29 13.47
N LEU A 199 8.99 0.72 12.63
CA LEU A 199 9.22 1.49 11.41
C LEU A 199 8.33 2.72 11.41
N LEU A 200 8.86 3.85 10.93
CA LEU A 200 8.07 4.97 10.47
C LEU A 200 7.56 4.65 9.06
N VAL A 201 6.25 4.39 8.94
CA VAL A 201 5.67 3.94 7.67
C VAL A 201 5.08 5.09 6.86
N ALA A 202 4.60 6.15 7.52
CA ALA A 202 4.08 7.33 6.85
C ALA A 202 4.25 8.60 7.71
N VAL A 203 4.49 9.73 7.05
CA VAL A 203 4.40 11.09 7.62
C VAL A 203 3.45 11.89 6.76
N VAL A 204 2.42 12.48 7.36
CA VAL A 204 1.40 13.28 6.70
C VAL A 204 1.56 14.71 7.15
N HIS A 205 1.90 15.59 6.22
CA HIS A 205 1.83 17.04 6.40
C HIS A 205 0.51 17.51 5.79
N GLN A 206 -0.45 17.85 6.64
CA GLN A 206 -1.74 18.37 6.23
C GLN A 206 -1.71 19.89 6.29
N GLU A 207 -2.03 20.53 5.16
CA GLU A 207 -2.18 21.98 5.10
C GLU A 207 -3.54 22.38 5.68
N GLY A 208 -3.53 23.33 6.59
CA GLY A 208 -4.76 23.81 7.20
C GLY A 208 -5.59 24.72 6.28
N ALA A 209 -6.91 24.52 6.24
CA ALA A 209 -7.84 25.41 5.54
C ALA A 209 -7.97 26.75 6.30
N GLY A 210 -7.14 27.72 5.94
CA GLY A 210 -7.13 29.04 6.58
C GLY A 210 -8.46 29.79 6.42
N THR A 211 -9.18 30.01 7.53
CA THR A 211 -10.32 30.96 7.61
C THR A 211 -9.87 32.40 7.96
N GLY A 212 -8.60 32.73 7.73
CA GLY A 212 -8.06 34.06 8.05
C GLY A 212 -8.65 35.11 7.11
N GLU A 213 -9.25 36.18 7.66
CA GLU A 213 -9.61 37.32 6.82
C GLU A 213 -8.33 37.92 6.20
N PRO A 214 -8.34 38.25 4.89
CA PRO A 214 -7.21 38.89 4.23
C PRO A 214 -6.81 40.18 4.96
N GLY A 215 -5.53 40.35 5.27
CA GLY A 215 -5.00 41.60 5.86
C GLY A 215 -4.76 41.60 7.38
N ALA A 216 -4.89 40.45 8.06
CA ALA A 216 -4.53 40.31 9.48
C ALA A 216 -3.01 40.31 9.77
N GLY A 217 -2.15 40.51 8.75
CA GLY A 217 -0.69 40.43 8.89
C GLY A 217 -0.15 39.00 9.07
N LEU A 218 -1.01 37.99 8.85
CA LEU A 218 -0.71 36.56 8.91
C LEU A 218 -0.79 35.92 7.51
N ASP A 219 -0.60 36.70 6.45
CA ASP A 219 -0.64 36.23 5.07
C ASP A 219 0.51 35.22 4.86
N GLY A 220 0.17 33.93 4.71
CA GLY A 220 1.12 32.83 4.55
C GLY A 220 1.34 31.93 5.78
N VAL A 221 0.60 32.15 6.89
CA VAL A 221 0.57 31.23 8.04
C VAL A 221 -0.68 30.35 7.95
N GLY A 222 -0.50 29.09 7.54
CA GLY A 222 -1.55 28.06 7.55
C GLY A 222 -2.11 27.89 8.95
N ARG A 223 -3.41 28.06 9.11
CA ARG A 223 -4.13 27.83 10.38
C ARG A 223 -4.40 26.33 10.51
N GLN A 224 -3.93 25.73 11.61
CA GLN A 224 -4.02 24.28 11.90
C GLN A 224 -3.33 23.40 10.87
N ASP A 225 -2.07 23.71 10.58
CA ASP A 225 -1.18 22.73 9.97
C ASP A 225 -0.96 21.60 10.99
N ALA A 226 -1.12 20.35 10.53
CA ALA A 226 -0.91 19.17 11.37
C ALA A 226 0.12 18.26 10.72
N VAL A 227 1.01 17.71 11.55
CA VAL A 227 1.94 16.66 11.13
C VAL A 227 1.58 15.39 11.86
N THR A 228 1.24 14.34 11.11
CA THR A 228 0.94 13.02 11.67
C THR A 228 2.01 12.02 11.28
N LEU A 229 2.68 11.42 12.26
CA LEU A 229 3.62 10.33 12.06
C LEU A 229 2.95 9.00 12.39
N HIS A 230 3.04 8.04 11.48
CA HIS A 230 2.52 6.69 11.68
C HIS A 230 3.67 5.70 11.83
N PHE A 231 3.73 5.06 12.99
CA PHE A 231 4.67 4.00 13.29
C PHE A 231 3.95 2.65 13.40
N TYR A 232 4.65 1.58 13.02
CA TYR A 232 4.29 0.22 13.40
C TYR A 232 5.37 -0.38 14.26
N LEU A 233 5.02 -0.68 15.50
CA LEU A 233 5.89 -1.23 16.53
C LEU A 233 5.60 -2.72 16.74
N GLY A 234 6.60 -3.45 17.20
CA GLY A 234 6.44 -4.86 17.57
C GLY A 234 7.76 -5.62 17.54
N VAL A 235 7.67 -6.89 17.92
CA VAL A 235 8.82 -7.79 17.87
C VAL A 235 8.95 -8.30 16.44
N GLY A 236 10.07 -7.98 15.78
CA GLY A 236 10.34 -8.51 14.45
C GLY A 236 10.37 -10.04 14.45
N ALA A 237 9.98 -10.65 13.32
CA ALA A 237 9.91 -12.10 13.17
C ALA A 237 11.23 -12.87 13.46
N THR A 238 12.37 -12.18 13.55
CA THR A 238 13.70 -12.78 13.69
C THR A 238 14.26 -12.74 15.10
N GLY A 239 13.55 -13.29 16.09
CA GLY A 239 14.13 -13.65 17.40
C GLY A 239 14.96 -12.58 18.11
N GLU A 240 14.74 -11.30 17.79
CA GLU A 240 15.42 -10.18 18.44
C GLU A 240 14.95 -10.15 19.90
N SER A 241 15.86 -9.74 20.81
CA SER A 241 15.55 -9.56 22.22
C SER A 241 14.22 -8.84 22.40
N ALA A 242 13.42 -9.27 23.39
CA ALA A 242 12.13 -8.66 23.67
C ALA A 242 12.27 -7.13 23.72
N VAL A 243 11.63 -6.45 22.77
CA VAL A 243 11.54 -4.99 22.75
C VAL A 243 10.66 -4.57 23.92
N ASP A 244 11.17 -3.72 24.80
CA ASP A 244 10.37 -3.09 25.85
C ASP A 244 9.49 -2.00 25.20
N LEU A 245 8.35 -2.43 24.64
CA LEU A 245 7.41 -1.54 23.97
C LEU A 245 6.85 -0.49 24.92
N ASP A 246 6.67 -0.81 26.20
CA ASP A 246 6.19 0.14 27.20
C ASP A 246 7.22 1.26 27.40
N HIS A 247 8.50 0.93 27.48
CA HIS A 247 9.57 1.93 27.53
C HIS A 247 9.58 2.84 26.29
N VAL A 248 9.43 2.26 25.10
CA VAL A 248 9.40 3.01 23.84
C VAL A 248 8.19 3.94 23.78
N LEU A 249 6.99 3.44 24.10
CA LEU A 249 5.76 4.24 24.13
C LEU A 249 5.86 5.39 25.15
N ASN A 250 6.39 5.13 26.34
CA ASN A 250 6.58 6.17 27.35
C ASN A 250 7.61 7.22 26.90
N THR A 251 8.66 6.81 26.19
CA THR A 251 9.65 7.74 25.62
C THR A 251 9.04 8.60 24.51
N LEU A 252 8.23 8.00 23.61
CA LEU A 252 7.48 8.75 22.60
C LEU A 252 6.52 9.76 23.25
N ARG A 253 5.73 9.34 24.25
CA ARG A 253 4.83 10.23 25.00
C ARG A 253 5.60 11.37 25.68
N ALA A 254 6.77 11.10 26.25
CA ALA A 254 7.62 12.13 26.83
C ALA A 254 8.09 13.14 25.78
N THR A 255 8.57 12.68 24.62
CA THR A 255 8.97 13.55 23.50
C THR A 255 7.80 14.36 22.96
N VAL A 256 6.61 13.76 22.84
CA VAL A 256 5.38 14.46 22.43
C VAL A 256 5.00 15.55 23.45
N SER A 257 5.18 15.29 24.74
CA SER A 257 4.85 16.26 25.81
C SER A 257 5.75 17.51 25.81
N THR A 258 6.90 17.48 25.11
CA THR A 258 7.74 18.67 24.93
C THR A 258 7.30 19.55 23.74
N TRP A 259 6.19 19.21 23.08
CA TRP A 259 5.63 20.03 22.01
C TRP A 259 4.99 21.30 22.59
N GLU A 260 5.53 22.46 22.21
CA GLU A 260 5.11 23.76 22.76
C GLU A 260 4.33 24.63 21.76
N ILE A 261 4.41 24.31 20.46
CA ILE A 261 3.89 25.14 19.36
C ILE A 261 2.40 24.87 19.07
N GLY A 262 1.78 23.92 19.78
CA GLY A 262 0.35 23.66 19.70
C GLY A 262 -0.06 22.44 20.52
N GLU A 263 -1.16 21.81 20.14
CA GLU A 263 -1.60 20.56 20.76
C GLU A 263 -0.85 19.38 20.15
N ALA A 264 -0.65 18.33 20.94
CA ALA A 264 -0.12 17.07 20.42
C ALA A 264 -0.83 15.89 21.05
N SER A 265 -0.99 14.83 20.26
CA SER A 265 -1.56 13.56 20.71
C SER A 265 -0.66 12.40 20.31
N LEU A 266 -0.77 11.32 21.07
CA LEU A 266 -0.23 10.01 20.73
C LEU A 266 -1.32 8.99 21.01
N ASP A 267 -1.73 8.28 19.97
CA ASP A 267 -2.72 7.21 20.02
C ASP A 267 -2.04 5.92 19.59
N ASP A 268 -2.34 4.81 20.28
CA ASP A 268 -1.82 3.49 19.97
C ASP A 268 -2.92 2.43 19.96
N GLU A 269 -2.91 1.57 18.94
CA GLU A 269 -3.89 0.50 18.77
C GLU A 269 -3.30 -0.74 18.08
N ALA A 270 -3.86 -1.91 18.36
CA ALA A 270 -3.50 -3.13 17.64
C ALA A 270 -4.09 -3.11 16.22
N ASP A 271 -3.24 -3.13 15.21
CA ASP A 271 -3.59 -3.13 13.79
C ASP A 271 -2.66 -4.06 12.99
N PRO A 272 -2.83 -5.40 13.10
CA PRO A 272 -2.00 -6.38 12.38
C PRO A 272 -2.16 -6.32 10.85
N THR A 273 -3.20 -5.64 10.36
CA THR A 273 -3.49 -5.53 8.92
C THR A 273 -3.03 -4.21 8.31
N TRP A 274 -2.46 -3.34 9.13
CA TRP A 274 -2.07 -1.96 8.80
C TRP A 274 -3.20 -1.13 8.18
N SER A 275 -4.44 -1.40 8.59
CA SER A 275 -5.65 -0.75 8.10
C SER A 275 -5.62 0.77 8.24
N ALA A 276 -5.01 1.30 9.31
CA ALA A 276 -4.95 2.74 9.57
C ALA A 276 -4.17 3.54 8.51
N VAL A 277 -3.27 2.89 7.77
CA VAL A 277 -2.43 3.52 6.74
C VAL A 277 -2.75 3.08 5.32
N GLN A 278 -3.72 2.16 5.12
CA GLN A 278 -4.07 1.64 3.80
C GLN A 278 -4.47 2.72 2.79
N ARG A 279 -5.03 3.84 3.26
CA ARG A 279 -5.40 4.98 2.39
C ARG A 279 -4.22 5.63 1.67
N TYR A 280 -3.00 5.48 2.19
CA TYR A 280 -1.77 6.01 1.57
C TYR A 280 -1.13 5.02 0.56
N ARG A 281 -1.75 3.86 0.35
CA ARG A 281 -1.34 2.85 -0.62
C ARG A 281 -2.01 3.14 -1.96
N VAL A 282 -1.35 3.94 -2.80
CA VAL A 282 -1.83 4.40 -4.12
C VAL A 282 -0.96 3.94 -5.26
#